data_AF-A0A4S8MM04-F1
#
_entry.id   AF-A0A4S8MM04-F1
#
_cell.length_a   1.000
_cell.length_b   1.000
_cell.length_c   1.000
_cell.angle_alpha   90.00
_cell.angle_beta   90.00
_cell.angle_gamma   90.00
#
_symmetry.space_group_name_H-M   'P 1'
#
loop_
_entity.id
_entity.type
_entity.pdbx_description
1 polymer ?
#
loop_
_entity_poly.entity_id
_entity_poly.type
_entity_poly.pdbx_seq_one_letter_code
_entity_poly.pdbx_strand_id
1 'polypeptide(L)'
;MDSRWAMIRFFSLFCFSAIFLSIRQTNALYLPLPSPPLRNSPPEVWNPMSLLRRDVYSPPIVSPHEGDRWIMGSLVNVTWDTSNLPNQITNPMGQLFLGNLSQSSEHLHIDPPLASNFDIRAGRVEVQVPNDFPCGHDCILVLLGDSGNRSQKFTIEPAQENVASDATIEDLESLLEPIL
;
A
#
# COMPACT_ATOMS: atom_id res chain seq x y z
N MET A 1 -37.70 -43.34 38.70
CA MET A 1 -36.86 -42.50 37.83
C MET A 1 -37.26 -42.80 36.40
N ASP A 2 -38.43 -42.44 35.89
CA ASP A 2 -39.32 -41.28 36.04
C ASP A 2 -39.57 -40.85 34.60
N SER A 3 -40.73 -41.30 34.12
CA SER A 3 -41.52 -40.69 33.06
C SER A 3 -41.50 -39.17 33.16
N ARG A 4 -41.45 -38.47 32.01
CA ARG A 4 -41.89 -37.08 31.72
C ARG A 4 -41.08 -36.56 30.51
N TRP A 5 -41.57 -36.33 29.29
CA TRP A 5 -42.89 -36.04 28.77
C TRP A 5 -42.94 -36.33 27.26
N ALA A 6 -43.86 -37.20 26.84
CA ALA A 6 -44.48 -37.16 25.53
C ALA A 6 -45.91 -36.68 25.73
N MET A 7 -46.27 -35.54 25.15
CA MET A 7 -47.66 -35.08 25.04
C MET A 7 -47.71 -34.15 23.82
N ILE A 8 -48.08 -34.64 22.64
CA ILE A 8 -49.47 -34.72 22.15
C ILE A 8 -50.25 -33.45 22.49
N ARG A 9 -50.48 -32.58 21.50
CA ARG A 9 -51.75 -31.86 21.27
C ARG A 9 -51.89 -31.61 19.76
N PHE A 10 -52.77 -32.35 19.09
CA PHE A 10 -54.18 -32.04 18.85
C PHE A 10 -54.41 -30.81 17.97
N PHE A 11 -54.81 -31.12 16.73
CA PHE A 11 -55.61 -30.33 15.80
C PHE A 11 -56.48 -29.26 16.48
N SER A 12 -56.40 -28.02 15.99
CA SER A 12 -57.58 -27.14 15.88
C SER A 12 -57.37 -26.13 14.76
N LEU A 13 -58.22 -26.24 13.74
CA LEU A 13 -58.53 -25.16 12.81
C LEU A 13 -58.79 -23.86 13.58
N PHE A 14 -58.33 -22.73 13.06
CA PHE A 14 -59.14 -21.52 12.97
C PHE A 14 -58.52 -20.55 11.95
N CYS A 15 -59.35 -20.13 11.00
CA CYS A 15 -59.04 -19.19 9.94
C CYS A 15 -58.42 -17.90 10.47
N PHE A 16 -57.19 -17.57 10.04
CA PHE A 16 -56.77 -16.18 10.05
C PHE A 16 -57.35 -15.51 8.81
N SER A 17 -58.48 -14.83 9.02
CA SER A 17 -59.06 -13.93 8.03
C SER A 17 -58.00 -12.95 7.57
N ALA A 18 -57.87 -12.80 6.25
CA ALA A 18 -57.16 -11.70 5.64
C ALA A 18 -57.72 -10.37 6.17
N ILE A 19 -57.00 -9.73 7.09
CA ILE A 19 -57.15 -8.31 7.36
C ILE A 19 -56.02 -7.64 6.59
N PHE A 20 -56.36 -7.20 5.38
CA PHE A 20 -55.56 -6.21 4.65
C PHE A 20 -55.57 -4.93 5.48
N LEU A 21 -54.59 -4.77 6.38
CA LEU A 21 -54.28 -3.43 6.88
C LEU A 21 -53.76 -2.62 5.70
N SER A 22 -54.59 -1.67 5.30
CA SER A 22 -54.31 -0.62 4.34
C SER A 22 -52.95 0.02 4.63
N ILE A 23 -51.96 -0.27 3.78
CA ILE A 23 -50.78 0.59 3.65
C ILE A 23 -51.26 1.81 2.89
N ARG A 24 -51.61 2.88 3.61
CA ARG A 24 -51.72 4.22 3.04
C ARG A 24 -50.30 4.61 2.61
N GLN A 25 -49.99 4.51 1.33
CA GLN A 25 -48.85 5.24 0.76
C GLN A 25 -49.11 6.74 0.99
N THR A 26 -48.35 7.36 1.88
CA THR A 26 -48.28 8.82 1.93
C THR A 26 -47.42 9.27 0.75
N ASN A 27 -48.09 9.65 -0.34
CA ASN A 27 -47.50 10.47 -1.38
C ASN A 27 -47.05 11.80 -0.72
N ALA A 28 -45.75 11.94 -0.45
CA ALA A 28 -45.17 13.23 -0.19
C ALA A 28 -45.22 14.01 -1.52
N LEU A 29 -46.07 15.03 -1.58
CA LEU A 29 -46.13 15.94 -2.73
C LEU A 29 -44.80 16.67 -2.82
N TYR A 30 -43.99 16.28 -3.80
CA TYR A 30 -42.82 17.03 -4.21
C TYR A 30 -43.31 18.35 -4.81
N LEU A 31 -43.33 19.43 -4.01
CA LEU A 31 -43.52 20.76 -4.54
C LEU A 31 -42.23 21.15 -5.27
N PRO A 32 -42.26 21.46 -6.58
CA PRO A 32 -41.09 21.96 -7.27
C PRO A 32 -40.67 23.28 -6.63
N LEU A 33 -39.36 23.43 -6.36
CA LEU A 33 -38.81 24.69 -5.87
C LEU A 33 -39.17 25.83 -6.84
N PRO A 34 -39.58 27.00 -6.35
CA PRO A 34 -39.88 28.14 -7.20
C PRO A 34 -38.63 28.51 -8.00
N SER A 35 -38.78 28.64 -9.32
CA SER A 35 -37.73 29.13 -10.20
C SER A 35 -37.28 30.50 -9.72
N PRO A 36 -35.97 30.75 -9.53
CA PRO A 36 -35.51 32.10 -9.23
C PRO A 36 -35.90 33.04 -10.37
N PRO A 37 -36.27 34.30 -10.09
CA PRO A 37 -36.63 35.25 -11.13
C PRO A 37 -35.44 35.45 -12.07
N LEU A 38 -35.69 35.40 -13.38
CA LEU A 38 -34.71 35.67 -14.43
C LEU A 38 -34.33 37.16 -14.40
N ARG A 39 -33.45 37.53 -13.47
CA ARG A 39 -32.81 38.83 -13.43
C ARG A 39 -31.51 38.73 -14.19
N ASN A 40 -31.55 39.03 -15.49
CA ASN A 40 -30.42 39.30 -16.39
C ASN A 40 -29.04 38.98 -15.78
N SER A 41 -28.76 37.69 -15.59
CA SER A 41 -27.41 37.24 -15.26
C SER A 41 -26.55 37.56 -16.48
N PRO A 42 -25.33 38.11 -16.30
CA PRO A 42 -24.34 38.08 -17.37
C PRO A 42 -24.28 36.65 -17.92
N PRO A 43 -24.03 36.43 -19.23
CA PRO A 43 -23.87 35.07 -19.74
C PRO A 43 -22.89 34.37 -18.82
N GLU A 44 -23.32 33.26 -18.22
CA GLU A 44 -22.44 32.41 -17.43
C GLU A 44 -21.25 32.12 -18.32
N VAL A 45 -20.14 32.81 -18.07
CA VAL A 45 -18.85 32.33 -18.47
C VAL A 45 -18.77 31.02 -17.71
N TRP A 46 -19.04 29.92 -18.41
CA TRP A 46 -18.61 28.60 -18.00
C TRP A 46 -17.09 28.73 -17.92
N ASN A 47 -16.59 29.26 -16.80
CA ASN A 47 -15.26 28.96 -16.37
C ASN A 47 -15.40 27.47 -16.05
N PRO A 48 -14.87 26.54 -16.86
CA PRO A 48 -14.75 25.20 -16.37
C PRO A 48 -13.94 25.39 -15.10
N MET A 49 -14.60 25.32 -13.94
CA MET A 49 -13.94 25.10 -12.66
C MET A 49 -12.97 24.02 -13.01
N SER A 50 -11.70 24.44 -13.13
CA SER A 50 -10.62 23.58 -13.58
C SER A 50 -10.86 22.29 -12.84
N LEU A 51 -10.94 21.17 -13.54
CA LEU A 51 -10.71 19.90 -12.90
C LEU A 51 -9.31 20.05 -12.32
N LEU A 52 -9.19 20.65 -11.13
CA LEU A 52 -8.04 20.58 -10.28
C LEU A 52 -8.03 19.10 -10.02
N ARG A 53 -7.30 18.42 -10.89
CA ARG A 53 -7.00 17.02 -10.78
C ARG A 53 -6.61 16.90 -9.31
N ARG A 54 -7.41 16.16 -8.54
CA ARG A 54 -7.03 15.77 -7.18
C ARG A 54 -5.89 14.81 -7.45
N ASP A 55 -4.71 15.41 -7.67
CA ASP A 55 -3.69 14.82 -8.52
C ASP A 55 -2.99 13.78 -7.69
N VAL A 56 -3.25 12.54 -8.07
CA VAL A 56 -2.63 11.37 -7.51
C VAL A 56 -1.20 11.38 -8.02
N TYR A 57 -0.27 11.86 -7.19
CA TYR A 57 1.10 12.07 -7.62
C TYR A 57 1.90 10.77 -7.45
N SER A 58 2.21 10.14 -8.59
CA SER A 58 2.98 8.90 -8.68
C SER A 58 4.32 9.16 -9.38
N PRO A 59 5.35 9.63 -8.66
CA PRO A 59 6.65 9.94 -9.28
C PRO A 59 7.42 8.67 -9.66
N PRO A 60 8.04 8.62 -10.85
CA PRO A 60 8.80 7.46 -11.29
C PRO A 60 10.06 7.29 -10.44
N ILE A 61 10.28 6.09 -9.92
CA ILE A 61 11.52 5.73 -9.21
C ILE A 61 12.68 5.76 -10.22
N VAL A 62 13.74 6.49 -9.86
CA VAL A 62 14.97 6.65 -10.65
C VAL A 62 16.08 5.74 -10.13
N SER A 63 16.17 5.56 -8.80
CA SER A 63 17.11 4.63 -8.17
C SER A 63 16.39 3.86 -7.05
N PRO A 64 16.55 2.53 -6.96
CA PRO A 64 17.43 1.71 -7.78
C PRO A 64 16.86 1.47 -9.19
N HIS A 65 17.75 1.23 -10.14
CA HIS A 65 17.44 0.83 -11.51
C HIS A 65 18.08 -0.51 -11.88
N GLU A 66 17.89 -0.95 -13.12
CA GLU A 66 18.47 -2.20 -13.61
C GLU A 66 19.99 -2.21 -13.47
N GLY A 67 20.50 -3.29 -12.85
CA GLY A 67 21.93 -3.49 -12.60
C GLY A 67 22.42 -3.04 -11.23
N ASP A 68 21.63 -2.27 -10.48
CA ASP A 68 22.00 -1.85 -9.13
C ASP A 68 22.08 -3.03 -8.17
N ARG A 69 23.04 -2.96 -7.24
CA ARG A 69 23.26 -3.94 -6.19
C ARG A 69 23.23 -3.27 -4.83
N TRP A 70 22.37 -3.77 -3.97
CA TRP A 70 22.25 -3.35 -2.59
C TRP A 70 22.77 -4.45 -1.68
N ILE A 71 23.41 -4.05 -0.59
CA ILE A 71 23.90 -4.99 0.42
C ILE A 71 22.92 -4.99 1.58
N MET A 72 22.52 -6.18 2.02
CA MET A 72 21.69 -6.37 3.22
C MET A 72 22.27 -5.60 4.42
N GLY A 73 21.41 -4.91 5.16
CA GLY A 73 21.78 -4.11 6.33
C GLY A 73 22.34 -2.72 6.03
N SER A 74 22.68 -2.41 4.78
CA SER A 74 23.22 -1.09 4.40
C SER A 74 22.14 -0.01 4.38
N LEU A 75 22.56 1.26 4.54
CA LEU A 75 21.73 2.43 4.30
C LEU A 75 21.86 2.86 2.85
N VAL A 76 20.73 3.00 2.16
CA VAL A 76 20.67 3.35 0.74
C VAL A 76 19.66 4.46 0.50
N ASN A 77 19.90 5.27 -0.53
CA ASN A 77 18.95 6.29 -0.97
C ASN A 77 18.10 5.75 -2.12
N VAL A 78 16.79 5.76 -1.91
CA VAL A 78 15.80 5.57 -2.96
C VAL A 78 15.44 6.92 -3.50
N THR A 79 15.44 7.08 -4.83
CA THR A 79 15.17 8.38 -5.46
C THR A 79 14.11 8.25 -6.53
N TRP A 80 13.38 9.33 -6.77
CA TRP A 80 12.34 9.42 -7.78
C TRP A 80 12.31 10.82 -8.40
N ASP A 81 11.78 10.91 -9.61
CA ASP A 81 11.70 12.16 -10.33
C ASP A 81 10.61 13.07 -9.75
N THR A 82 10.98 14.32 -9.49
CA THR A 82 10.08 15.39 -9.01
C THR A 82 9.91 16.53 -10.01
N SER A 83 10.42 16.38 -11.23
CA SER A 83 10.34 17.40 -12.30
C SER A 83 8.90 17.75 -12.69
N ASN A 84 7.96 16.82 -12.53
CA ASN A 84 6.56 16.94 -12.95
C ASN A 84 5.59 17.05 -11.76
N LEU A 85 6.02 17.71 -10.67
CA LEU A 85 5.18 17.96 -9.50
C LEU A 85 3.94 18.79 -9.86
N PRO A 86 2.71 18.35 -9.50
CA PRO A 86 1.52 19.15 -9.71
C PRO A 86 1.44 20.30 -8.70
N ASN A 87 0.79 21.40 -9.11
CA ASN A 87 0.63 22.60 -8.29
C ASN A 87 -0.14 22.36 -6.97
N GLN A 88 -0.92 21.28 -6.90
CA GLN A 88 -1.65 20.86 -5.71
C GLN A 88 -1.54 19.34 -5.53
N ILE A 89 -0.94 18.92 -4.42
CA ILE A 89 -0.89 17.51 -4.01
C ILE A 89 -1.75 17.36 -2.77
N THR A 90 -2.76 16.49 -2.86
CA THR A 90 -3.73 16.29 -1.78
C THR A 90 -3.24 15.29 -0.74
N ASN A 91 -2.40 14.33 -1.15
CA ASN A 91 -1.77 13.34 -0.26
C ASN A 91 -0.25 13.27 -0.50
N PRO A 92 0.56 14.04 0.26
CA PRO A 92 2.00 14.06 0.07
C PRO A 92 2.74 12.95 0.82
N MET A 93 2.06 12.16 1.65
CA MET A 93 2.72 11.16 2.49
C MET A 93 2.85 9.84 1.75
N GLY A 94 4.08 9.38 1.57
CA GLY A 94 4.43 8.16 0.86
C GLY A 94 4.63 6.95 1.77
N GLN A 95 4.48 5.78 1.17
CA GLN A 95 4.91 4.49 1.68
C GLN A 95 5.75 3.80 0.62
N LEU A 96 6.84 3.17 1.03
CA LEU A 96 7.76 2.46 0.16
C LEU A 96 7.74 0.99 0.55
N PHE A 97 7.54 0.12 -0.43
CA PHE A 97 7.50 -1.32 -0.26
C PHE A 97 8.62 -1.97 -1.05
N LEU A 98 9.20 -3.01 -0.47
CA LEU A 98 10.13 -3.91 -1.15
C LEU A 98 9.38 -5.17 -1.56
N GLY A 99 9.74 -5.73 -2.71
CA GLY A 99 9.13 -6.95 -3.20
C GLY A 99 10.00 -7.64 -4.23
N ASN A 100 9.45 -8.67 -4.83
CA ASN A 100 10.09 -9.39 -5.94
C ASN A 100 9.10 -9.71 -7.05
N LEU A 101 9.63 -9.87 -8.26
CA LEU A 101 8.87 -10.34 -9.41
C LEU A 101 9.08 -11.84 -9.60
N SER A 102 8.00 -12.60 -9.76
CA SER A 102 8.07 -14.03 -10.10
C SER A 102 7.18 -14.33 -11.30
N GLN A 103 7.75 -14.78 -12.43
CA GLN A 103 7.10 -15.17 -13.69
C GLN A 103 6.12 -14.13 -14.28
N SER A 104 5.01 -13.85 -13.61
CA SER A 104 3.97 -12.88 -13.98
C SER A 104 3.29 -12.19 -12.80
N SER A 105 3.79 -12.33 -11.57
CA SER A 105 3.22 -11.74 -10.36
C SER A 105 4.22 -10.92 -9.57
N GLU A 106 3.71 -9.86 -8.94
CA GLU A 106 4.43 -9.07 -7.95
C GLU A 106 4.14 -9.63 -6.56
N HIS A 107 5.19 -9.85 -5.79
CA HIS A 107 5.08 -10.23 -4.38
C HIS A 107 5.67 -9.10 -3.55
N LEU A 108 4.80 -8.24 -3.01
CA LEU A 108 5.18 -7.11 -2.17
C LEU A 108 5.18 -7.52 -0.70
N HIS A 109 6.22 -7.14 0.01
CA HIS A 109 6.29 -7.27 1.46
C HIS A 109 5.71 -6.00 2.06
N ILE A 110 4.42 -6.06 2.38
CA ILE A 110 3.62 -4.89 2.80
C ILE A 110 3.59 -4.64 4.31
N ASP A 111 4.04 -5.60 5.12
CA ASP A 111 4.00 -5.49 6.58
C ASP A 111 5.30 -6.04 7.20
N PRO A 112 6.21 -5.17 7.69
CA PRO A 112 6.15 -3.71 7.61
C PRO A 112 6.55 -3.16 6.22
N PRO A 113 6.15 -1.92 5.86
CA PRO A 113 6.74 -1.20 4.73
C PRO A 113 8.23 -0.94 4.97
N LEU A 114 9.00 -0.81 3.88
CA LEU A 114 10.42 -0.44 3.93
C LEU A 114 10.63 0.97 4.47
N ALA A 115 9.73 1.89 4.12
CA ALA A 115 9.65 3.23 4.71
C ALA A 115 8.21 3.76 4.64
N SER A 116 7.84 4.67 5.54
CA SER A 116 6.52 5.30 5.53
C SER A 116 6.56 6.71 6.10
N ASN A 117 5.50 7.48 5.86
CA ASN A 117 5.30 8.82 6.43
C ASN A 117 6.40 9.84 6.05
N PHE A 118 6.91 9.74 4.82
CA PHE A 118 7.84 10.71 4.23
C PHE A 118 7.14 11.56 3.16
N ASP A 119 7.63 12.78 2.93
CA ASP A 119 7.09 13.65 1.87
C ASP A 119 7.59 13.20 0.49
N ILE A 120 6.66 12.79 -0.38
CA ILE A 120 6.96 12.39 -1.76
C ILE A 120 7.52 13.54 -2.62
N ARG A 121 7.45 14.79 -2.15
CA ARG A 121 8.08 15.94 -2.84
C ARG A 121 9.59 16.00 -2.62
N ALA A 122 10.13 15.27 -1.63
CA ALA A 122 11.55 15.29 -1.31
C ALA A 122 12.44 14.70 -2.42
N GLY A 123 11.87 13.88 -3.32
CA GLY A 123 12.61 13.22 -4.39
C GLY A 123 13.48 12.06 -3.93
N ARG A 124 13.56 11.82 -2.62
CA ARG A 124 14.33 10.72 -2.05
C ARG A 124 13.87 10.33 -0.65
N VAL A 125 14.19 9.10 -0.26
CA VAL A 125 14.14 8.61 1.12
C VAL A 125 15.32 7.69 1.36
N GLU A 126 15.98 7.85 2.51
CA GLU A 126 17.02 6.93 2.97
C GLU A 126 16.37 5.78 3.73
N VAL A 127 16.77 4.55 3.42
CA VAL A 127 16.20 3.33 4.00
C VAL A 127 17.30 2.35 4.37
N GLN A 128 17.03 1.51 5.36
CA GLN A 128 17.87 0.38 5.68
C GLN A 128 17.39 -0.84 4.91
N VAL A 129 18.30 -1.49 4.19
CA VAL A 129 18.00 -2.75 3.50
C VAL A 129 17.78 -3.85 4.56
N PRO A 130 16.64 -4.57 4.54
CA PRO A 130 16.41 -5.66 5.50
C PRO A 130 17.47 -6.75 5.40
N ASN A 131 17.81 -7.38 6.52
CA ASN A 131 18.83 -8.43 6.58
C ASN A 131 18.31 -9.81 6.10
N ASP A 132 17.01 -9.94 5.94
CA ASP A 132 16.29 -11.21 5.77
C ASP A 132 15.32 -11.17 4.57
N PHE A 133 15.76 -10.59 3.44
CA PHE A 133 14.90 -10.42 2.27
C PHE A 133 15.24 -11.38 1.11
N PRO A 134 14.30 -12.23 0.63
CA PRO A 134 14.61 -13.32 -0.29
C PRO A 134 14.59 -12.96 -1.79
N CYS A 135 14.70 -11.69 -2.19
CA CYS A 135 14.46 -11.31 -3.59
C CYS A 135 15.60 -11.60 -4.58
N GLY A 136 16.83 -11.77 -4.11
CA GLY A 136 17.98 -12.06 -4.98
C GLY A 136 18.14 -11.03 -6.10
N HIS A 137 17.88 -11.44 -7.35
CA HIS A 137 18.09 -10.60 -8.56
C HIS A 137 16.81 -9.96 -9.13
N ASP A 138 15.63 -10.31 -8.62
CA ASP A 138 14.34 -9.87 -9.15
C ASP A 138 13.64 -8.89 -8.19
N CYS A 139 14.42 -8.15 -7.41
CA CYS A 139 13.91 -7.19 -6.42
C CYS A 139 13.26 -6.00 -7.11
N ILE A 140 12.16 -5.50 -6.54
CA ILE A 140 11.49 -4.28 -6.98
C ILE A 140 11.12 -3.43 -5.78
N LEU A 141 11.08 -2.12 -6.00
CA LEU A 141 10.44 -1.19 -5.08
C LEU A 141 9.11 -0.74 -5.64
N VAL A 142 8.15 -0.56 -4.75
CA VAL A 142 6.89 0.12 -5.05
C VAL A 142 6.74 1.30 -4.13
N LEU A 143 6.72 2.50 -4.71
CA LEU A 143 6.37 3.73 -4.03
C LEU A 143 4.85 3.92 -4.13
N LEU A 144 4.16 3.73 -3.01
CA LEU A 144 2.75 4.08 -2.86
C LEU A 144 2.64 5.48 -2.25
N GLY A 145 2.29 6.45 -3.09
CA GLY A 145 1.51 7.59 -2.65
C GLY A 145 0.04 7.19 -2.70
N ASP A 146 -0.59 7.45 -3.84
CA ASP A 146 -1.99 7.15 -4.11
C ASP A 146 -2.22 6.26 -5.33
N SER A 147 -1.20 5.91 -6.12
CA SER A 147 -1.18 4.65 -6.89
C SER A 147 0.20 4.26 -7.43
N GLY A 148 0.72 3.14 -6.89
CA GLY A 148 1.70 2.21 -7.46
C GLY A 148 2.70 2.74 -8.50
N ASN A 149 3.84 3.25 -8.05
CA ASN A 149 5.01 3.41 -8.91
C ASN A 149 6.02 2.30 -8.64
N ARG A 150 6.38 1.53 -9.66
CA ARG A 150 7.30 0.38 -9.53
C ARG A 150 8.64 0.68 -10.19
N SER A 151 9.73 0.37 -9.50
CA SER A 151 11.09 0.45 -10.04
C SER A 151 11.34 -0.59 -11.14
N GLN A 152 12.48 -0.45 -11.80
CA GLN A 152 13.09 -1.57 -12.52
C GLN A 152 13.58 -2.64 -11.53
N LYS A 153 13.94 -3.81 -12.05
CA LYS A 153 14.51 -4.89 -11.24
C LYS A 153 15.91 -4.53 -10.78
N PHE A 154 16.27 -4.88 -9.55
CA PHE A 154 17.62 -4.73 -9.02
C PHE A 154 17.99 -5.94 -8.15
N THR A 155 19.24 -6.00 -7.69
CA THR A 155 19.73 -7.12 -6.87
C THR A 155 19.96 -6.70 -5.42
N ILE A 156 19.56 -7.54 -4.47
CA ILE A 156 19.96 -7.47 -3.06
C ILE A 156 20.84 -8.68 -2.75
N GLU A 157 22.03 -8.42 -2.21
CA GLU A 157 23.04 -9.42 -1.85
C GLU A 157 23.28 -9.45 -0.35
N PRO A 158 23.65 -10.61 0.22
CA PRO A 158 24.05 -10.69 1.62
C PRO A 158 25.27 -9.81 1.89
N ALA A 159 25.36 -9.30 3.12
CA ALA A 159 26.59 -8.68 3.59
C ALA A 159 27.74 -9.70 3.47
N GLN A 160 28.87 -9.29 2.91
CA GLN A 160 30.07 -10.10 2.92
C GLN A 160 30.51 -10.25 4.39
N GLU A 161 30.30 -11.42 4.98
CA GLU A 161 30.96 -11.76 6.24
C GLU A 161 32.46 -11.81 5.95
N ASN A 162 33.21 -10.85 6.51
CA ASN A 162 34.66 -10.97 6.53
C ASN A 162 35.01 -12.17 7.40
N VAL A 163 35.22 -13.33 6.78
CA VAL A 163 35.76 -14.53 7.41
C VAL A 163 37.22 -14.25 7.77
N ALA A 164 37.42 -13.43 8.80
CA ALA A 164 38.72 -13.06 9.36
C ALA A 164 38.77 -13.30 10.88
N SER A 165 37.87 -14.14 11.40
CA SER A 165 37.79 -14.47 12.83
C SER A 165 37.61 -15.96 13.12
N ASP A 166 38.01 -16.83 12.19
CA ASP A 166 38.18 -18.27 12.43
C ASP A 166 39.58 -18.75 12.04
N ALA A 167 40.59 -17.90 12.28
CA ALA A 167 41.90 -18.41 12.67
C ALA A 167 41.84 -18.48 14.18
N THR A 168 41.56 -19.66 14.72
CA THR A 168 41.71 -19.90 16.16
C THR A 168 43.16 -19.57 16.52
N ILE A 169 43.36 -18.96 17.70
CA ILE A 169 44.71 -18.59 18.19
C ILE A 169 45.66 -19.82 18.22
N GLU A 170 45.10 -21.04 18.22
CA GLU A 170 45.83 -22.30 18.08
C GLU A 170 46.61 -22.43 16.75
N ASP A 171 46.10 -21.88 15.63
CA ASP A 171 46.81 -21.95 14.34
C ASP A 171 48.05 -21.04 14.31
N LEU A 172 48.03 -19.92 15.04
CA LEU A 172 49.14 -18.98 15.13
C LEU A 172 50.23 -19.43 16.12
N GLU A 173 49.90 -20.26 17.11
CA GLU A 173 50.91 -20.86 18.01
C GLU A 173 51.68 -22.01 17.35
N SER A 174 51.15 -22.66 16.31
CA SER A 174 51.87 -23.71 15.56
C SER A 174 52.96 -23.17 14.61
N LEU A 175 52.97 -21.87 14.32
CA LEU A 175 53.95 -21.23 13.42
C LEU A 175 55.18 -20.67 14.15
N LEU A 176 55.24 -20.79 15.48
CA LEU A 176 56.39 -20.41 16.30
C LEU A 176 57.03 -21.67 16.91
N GLU A 177 57.48 -22.61 16.08
CA GLU A 177 58.49 -23.56 16.58
C GLU A 177 59.83 -22.82 16.81
N PRO A 178 60.49 -23.01 17.97
CA PRO A 178 61.76 -22.37 18.27
C PRO A 178 62.86 -22.95 17.40
N ILE A 179 63.44 -22.12 16.52
CA ILE A 179 64.77 -22.39 15.97
C ILE A 179 65.75 -22.25 17.14
N LEU A 180 66.37 -23.38 17.48
CA LEU A 180 67.46 -23.58 18.45
C LEU A 180 68.46 -22.41 18.56
#